data_AF-A0A399MGN0-F1
#
_entry.id   AF-A0A399MGN0-F1
#
_cell.length_a   1.000
_cell.length_b   1.000
_cell.length_c   1.000
_cell.angle_alpha   90.00
_cell.angle_beta   90.00
_cell.angle_gamma   90.00
#
_symmetry.space_group_name_H-M   'P 1'
#
loop_
_entity.id
_entity.type
_entity.pdbx_description
1 polymer ?
#
loop_
_entity_poly.entity_id
_entity_poly.type
_entity_poly.pdbx_seq_one_letter_code
_entity_poly.pdbx_strand_id
1 'polypeptide(L)'
;MHLKKLTATTLLLASIGLFTQPAQANLTQQQSAAIVKTFDGSNPSDFKQFLGQLKGSDLAKADNLEATLDAYLAGKPLAAEQQDEINRLLGLYTRVKYGKAATETLRELVAIPTFNVEGTPQYQNPEFLKIADKIKALADSFGLAFRNIDNRVYEISLGSGKEVIGIHAHADVVPVNPDNWKLADGTRLDPFKVTLVGDRMYGRGTEDDKNGIVVAMYALKVAKDENLPLARQFKLLIDTTEETSGDAIPYYFERNPTPDYNLALDGGYPVVIAEKGYGTVMASFSKRAGTGKGAEIVNLTGGLATNQIPTTSVATLVSDNPTQLAKQLQQAGAKYVKQHGGDFSIDAKAEGKNVLLTVTGVSAHSSEPESGVNPVARMLDFINGVGKQVPLKHNHFTDAARYAADNWGLDYLGNKLGVAFKDAFMGPLTASLTFVGVDDKGLKLAVNLRIPKGKPIATIKDDLADKLGKWTRQSQTSVAFDYSLDEPMYRNPEGEWVKALLAVATENLGMKHEFGTSAGATSVHDLPNGVQFGLAMPDVKYTGHNDNEFKTVEQFMLDLQIVSEMVARLGQMPKL
;
A
#
# COMPACT_ATOMS: atom_id res chain seq x y z
N MET A 1 -58.81 -49.82 -10.36
CA MET A 1 -59.06 -49.00 -11.56
C MET A 1 -59.76 -47.71 -11.16
N HIS A 2 -59.28 -46.58 -11.67
CA HIS A 2 -59.88 -45.23 -11.66
C HIS A 2 -59.94 -44.39 -10.36
N LEU A 3 -58.93 -43.51 -10.24
CA LEU A 3 -59.02 -42.04 -10.21
C LEU A 3 -60.30 -41.38 -9.62
N LYS A 4 -60.14 -40.62 -8.52
CA LYS A 4 -60.76 -39.29 -8.37
C LYS A 4 -59.80 -38.33 -7.67
N LYS A 5 -59.71 -37.13 -8.26
CA LYS A 5 -58.82 -36.01 -8.00
C LYS A 5 -59.14 -35.35 -6.65
N LEU A 6 -58.11 -35.00 -5.88
CA LEU A 6 -58.17 -33.89 -4.91
C LEU A 6 -57.32 -32.74 -5.45
N THR A 7 -57.97 -31.61 -5.70
CA THR A 7 -57.38 -30.29 -5.91
C THR A 7 -56.73 -29.82 -4.62
N ALA A 8 -55.41 -29.68 -4.61
CA ALA A 8 -54.66 -28.97 -3.58
C ALA A 8 -54.25 -27.60 -4.13
N THR A 9 -54.82 -26.56 -3.54
CA THR A 9 -54.58 -25.15 -3.82
C THR A 9 -53.12 -24.80 -3.53
N THR A 10 -52.38 -24.35 -4.55
CA THR A 10 -51.01 -23.84 -4.39
C THR A 10 -51.09 -22.41 -3.83
N LEU A 11 -50.79 -22.23 -2.55
CA LEU A 11 -50.50 -20.91 -1.99
C LEU A 11 -49.04 -20.56 -2.37
N LEU A 12 -48.88 -19.69 -3.36
CA LEU A 12 -47.59 -19.06 -3.64
C LEU A 12 -47.40 -17.91 -2.62
N LEU A 13 -46.72 -18.20 -1.52
CA LEU A 13 -46.23 -17.16 -0.61
C LEU A 13 -44.99 -16.52 -1.26
N ALA A 14 -45.21 -15.42 -1.97
CA ALA A 14 -44.15 -14.49 -2.35
C ALA A 14 -43.66 -13.80 -1.07
N SER A 15 -42.60 -14.34 -0.47
CA SER A 15 -41.82 -13.63 0.54
C SER A 15 -41.08 -12.50 -0.16
N ILE A 16 -41.70 -11.32 -0.21
CA ILE A 16 -40.99 -10.06 -0.38
C ILE A 16 -40.14 -9.89 0.87
N GLY A 17 -38.88 -10.32 0.79
CA GLY A 17 -37.87 -9.89 1.75
C GLY A 17 -37.76 -8.38 1.64
N LEU A 18 -38.38 -7.66 2.58
CA LEU A 18 -38.04 -6.27 2.83
C LEU A 18 -36.58 -6.29 3.28
N PHE A 19 -35.66 -6.06 2.35
CA PHE A 19 -34.33 -5.59 2.70
C PHE A 19 -34.55 -4.21 3.33
N THR A 20 -34.68 -4.18 4.66
CA THR A 20 -34.45 -2.95 5.41
C THR A 20 -33.00 -2.59 5.13
N GLN A 21 -32.77 -1.67 4.20
CA GLN A 21 -31.48 -0.99 4.15
C GLN A 21 -31.25 -0.45 5.57
N PRO A 22 -30.08 -0.70 6.18
CA PRO A 22 -29.77 -0.01 7.43
C PRO A 22 -29.99 1.48 7.16
N ALA A 23 -30.76 2.15 8.03
CA ALA A 23 -30.94 3.58 7.93
C ALA A 23 -29.53 4.18 7.84
N GLN A 24 -29.17 4.76 6.70
CA GLN A 24 -27.90 5.45 6.59
C GLN A 24 -28.00 6.65 7.53
N ALA A 25 -27.15 6.68 8.55
CA ALA A 25 -27.14 7.72 9.57
C ALA A 25 -26.60 9.07 9.03
N ASN A 26 -26.27 9.15 7.75
CA ASN A 26 -25.65 10.30 7.09
C ASN A 26 -25.96 10.29 5.58
N LEU A 27 -25.57 11.36 4.87
CA LEU A 27 -25.77 11.51 3.42
C LEU A 27 -25.08 10.41 2.61
N THR A 28 -25.83 9.83 1.68
CA THR A 28 -25.31 8.84 0.74
C THR A 28 -24.36 9.46 -0.28
N GLN A 29 -23.56 8.61 -0.95
CA GLN A 29 -22.76 9.01 -2.10
C GLN A 29 -23.60 9.68 -3.20
N GLN A 30 -24.83 9.19 -3.46
CA GLN A 30 -25.71 9.74 -4.50
C GLN A 30 -26.24 11.13 -4.14
N GLN A 31 -26.65 11.32 -2.88
CA GLN A 31 -27.09 12.63 -2.37
C GLN A 31 -25.92 13.62 -2.38
N SER A 32 -24.75 13.19 -1.92
CA SER A 32 -23.51 13.98 -1.95
C SER A 32 -23.18 14.44 -3.37
N ALA A 33 -23.23 13.53 -4.36
CA ALA A 33 -23.00 13.86 -5.76
C ALA A 33 -24.05 14.83 -6.32
N ALA A 34 -25.33 14.69 -5.96
CA ALA A 34 -26.40 15.60 -6.37
C ALA A 34 -26.19 17.02 -5.82
N ILE A 35 -25.78 17.14 -4.55
CA ILE A 35 -25.44 18.41 -3.92
C ILE A 35 -24.24 19.04 -4.64
N VAL A 36 -23.12 18.32 -4.77
CA VAL A 36 -21.92 18.84 -5.45
C VAL A 36 -22.24 19.31 -6.87
N LYS A 37 -23.01 18.53 -7.64
CA LYS A 37 -23.41 18.91 -9.00
C LYS A 37 -24.29 20.17 -9.03
N THR A 38 -25.19 20.32 -8.05
CA THR A 38 -26.09 21.48 -7.96
C THR A 38 -25.33 22.76 -7.62
N PHE A 39 -24.26 22.63 -6.81
CA PHE A 39 -23.47 23.75 -6.33
C PHE A 39 -22.15 23.96 -7.10
N ASP A 40 -21.87 23.18 -8.15
CA ASP A 40 -20.67 23.36 -8.96
C ASP A 40 -20.62 24.78 -9.57
N GLY A 41 -19.48 25.45 -9.39
CA GLY A 41 -19.30 26.83 -9.83
C GLY A 41 -20.03 27.90 -9.01
N SER A 42 -20.78 27.55 -7.95
CA SER A 42 -21.49 28.53 -7.11
C SER A 42 -20.58 29.44 -6.28
N ASN A 43 -19.34 29.01 -6.02
CA ASN A 43 -18.30 29.75 -5.29
C ASN A 43 -18.79 30.40 -3.97
N PRO A 44 -19.28 29.61 -3.00
CA PRO A 44 -19.74 30.16 -1.73
C PRO A 44 -18.61 30.87 -0.97
N SER A 45 -18.93 32.00 -0.33
CA SER A 45 -18.00 32.84 0.45
C SER A 45 -17.55 32.16 1.73
N ASP A 46 -18.44 31.41 2.38
CA ASP A 46 -18.25 30.71 3.65
C ASP A 46 -19.21 29.50 3.75
N PHE A 47 -19.02 28.67 4.77
CA PHE A 47 -19.81 27.45 4.92
C PHE A 47 -21.29 27.75 5.25
N LYS A 48 -21.57 28.82 6.01
CA LYS A 48 -22.96 29.21 6.32
C LYS A 48 -23.73 29.63 5.07
N GLN A 49 -23.09 30.34 4.14
CA GLN A 49 -23.70 30.69 2.87
C GLN A 49 -24.03 29.43 2.07
N PHE A 50 -23.10 28.47 1.98
CA PHE A 50 -23.34 27.19 1.31
C PHE A 50 -24.54 26.44 1.91
N LEU A 51 -24.59 26.30 3.24
CA LEU A 51 -25.71 25.65 3.93
C LEU A 51 -27.03 26.41 3.76
N GLY A 52 -26.99 27.75 3.74
CA GLY A 52 -28.17 28.57 3.49
C GLY A 52 -28.74 28.40 2.08
N GLN A 53 -27.87 28.29 1.08
CA GLN A 53 -28.29 27.99 -0.29
C GLN A 53 -28.81 26.56 -0.42
N LEU A 54 -28.14 25.58 0.20
CA LEU A 54 -28.60 24.19 0.24
C LEU A 54 -29.99 24.08 0.88
N LYS A 55 -30.22 24.73 2.02
CA LYS A 55 -31.52 24.79 2.68
C LYS A 55 -32.63 25.33 1.76
N GLY A 56 -32.30 26.26 0.87
CA GLY A 56 -33.25 26.82 -0.10
C GLY A 56 -33.53 25.93 -1.32
N SER A 57 -32.82 24.82 -1.46
CA SER A 57 -32.94 23.91 -2.63
C SER A 57 -33.93 22.77 -2.39
N ASP A 58 -34.41 22.17 -3.48
CA ASP A 58 -35.26 20.97 -3.41
C ASP A 58 -34.53 19.76 -2.81
N LEU A 59 -33.18 19.74 -2.87
CA LEU A 59 -32.36 18.67 -2.30
C LEU A 59 -32.48 18.62 -0.78
N ALA A 60 -32.48 19.76 -0.09
CA ALA A 60 -32.59 19.77 1.37
C ALA A 60 -33.90 19.15 1.86
N LYS A 61 -34.99 19.29 1.10
CA LYS A 61 -36.27 18.64 1.38
C LYS A 61 -36.24 17.16 1.03
N ALA A 62 -35.74 16.83 -0.17
CA ALA A 62 -35.66 15.44 -0.63
C ALA A 62 -34.81 14.57 0.31
N ASP A 63 -33.75 15.16 0.87
CA ASP A 63 -32.77 14.49 1.73
C ASP A 63 -33.05 14.70 3.23
N ASN A 64 -34.19 15.30 3.60
CA ASN A 64 -34.60 15.57 4.99
C ASN A 64 -33.59 16.39 5.84
N LEU A 65 -32.83 17.29 5.20
CA LEU A 65 -31.79 18.08 5.86
C LEU A 65 -32.31 19.32 6.59
N GLU A 66 -33.57 19.73 6.36
CA GLU A 66 -34.11 21.02 6.85
C GLU A 66 -33.91 21.22 8.36
N ALA A 67 -34.17 20.18 9.18
CA ALA A 67 -34.03 20.26 10.63
C ALA A 67 -32.57 20.46 11.07
N THR A 68 -31.63 19.75 10.46
CA THR A 68 -30.19 19.86 10.73
C THR A 68 -29.65 21.23 10.31
N LEU A 69 -30.01 21.68 9.11
CA LEU A 69 -29.61 22.99 8.58
C LEU A 69 -30.19 24.13 9.44
N ASP A 70 -31.44 24.03 9.86
CA ASP A 70 -32.08 25.00 10.76
C ASP A 70 -31.38 25.08 12.12
N ALA A 71 -31.06 23.92 12.71
CA ALA A 71 -30.39 23.87 13.99
C ALA A 71 -28.99 24.49 13.91
N TYR A 72 -28.18 24.11 12.92
CA TYR A 72 -26.82 24.61 12.75
C TYR A 72 -26.79 26.11 12.43
N LEU A 73 -27.61 26.58 11.48
CA LEU A 73 -27.66 27.99 11.10
C LEU A 73 -28.17 28.89 12.24
N ALA A 74 -29.01 28.37 13.12
CA ALA A 74 -29.46 29.06 14.33
C ALA A 74 -28.48 28.96 15.51
N GLY A 75 -27.35 28.25 15.37
CA GLY A 75 -26.38 28.03 16.45
C GLY A 75 -26.91 27.18 17.60
N LYS A 76 -27.87 26.29 17.33
CA LYS A 76 -28.43 25.37 18.34
C LYS A 76 -27.53 24.14 18.50
N PRO A 77 -27.52 23.51 19.69
CA PRO A 77 -26.87 22.22 19.87
C PRO A 77 -27.41 21.17 18.88
N LEU A 78 -26.50 20.38 18.31
CA LEU A 78 -26.82 19.30 17.38
C LEU A 78 -26.79 17.94 18.08
N ALA A 79 -27.69 17.04 17.69
CA ALA A 79 -27.51 15.62 17.98
C ALA A 79 -26.30 15.06 17.22
N ALA A 80 -25.79 13.90 17.63
CA ALA A 80 -24.60 13.30 17.02
C ALA A 80 -24.77 13.05 15.50
N GLU A 81 -25.91 12.50 15.07
CA GLU A 81 -26.24 12.27 13.67
C GLU A 81 -26.26 13.57 12.86
N GLN A 82 -26.88 14.63 13.41
CA GLN A 82 -26.90 15.95 12.78
C GLN A 82 -25.51 16.57 12.67
N GLN A 83 -24.65 16.34 13.67
CA GLN A 83 -23.26 16.80 13.63
C GLN A 83 -22.46 16.06 12.54
N ASP A 84 -22.71 14.76 12.37
CA ASP A 84 -22.08 13.96 11.30
C ASP A 84 -22.55 14.39 9.91
N GLU A 85 -23.83 14.73 9.74
CA GLU A 85 -24.38 15.36 8.53
C GLU A 85 -23.69 16.70 8.23
N ILE A 86 -23.53 17.56 9.23
CA ILE A 86 -22.82 18.84 9.06
C ILE A 86 -21.34 18.63 8.68
N ASN A 87 -20.67 17.63 9.27
CA ASN A 87 -19.28 17.31 8.93
C ASN A 87 -19.18 16.81 7.48
N ARG A 88 -20.10 15.97 7.01
CA ARG A 88 -20.21 15.53 5.61
C ARG A 88 -20.43 16.71 4.67
N LEU A 89 -21.36 17.59 5.00
CA LEU A 89 -21.65 18.80 4.22
C LEU A 89 -20.44 19.75 4.15
N LEU A 90 -19.61 19.82 5.21
CA LEU A 90 -18.36 20.57 5.19
C LEU A 90 -17.35 19.98 4.18
N GLY A 91 -17.29 18.65 4.07
CA GLY A 91 -16.52 17.97 3.03
C GLY A 91 -16.98 18.37 1.61
N LEU A 92 -18.30 18.34 1.37
CA LEU A 92 -18.88 18.76 0.07
C LEU A 92 -18.59 20.23 -0.23
N TYR A 93 -18.77 21.10 0.77
CA TYR A 93 -18.44 22.52 0.68
C TYR A 93 -16.97 22.73 0.32
N THR A 94 -16.06 21.97 0.93
CA THR A 94 -14.62 22.07 0.65
C THR A 94 -14.33 21.77 -0.82
N ARG A 95 -14.91 20.70 -1.35
CA ARG A 95 -14.80 20.35 -2.77
C ARG A 95 -15.34 21.46 -3.68
N VAL A 96 -16.54 21.97 -3.39
CA VAL A 96 -17.20 23.03 -4.18
C VAL A 96 -16.40 24.33 -4.17
N LYS A 97 -15.91 24.75 -3.00
CA LYS A 97 -15.23 26.04 -2.84
C LYS A 97 -13.78 26.00 -3.26
N TYR A 98 -13.06 24.93 -2.91
CA TYR A 98 -11.61 24.89 -2.99
C TYR A 98 -11.07 23.89 -4.03
N GLY A 99 -11.90 23.06 -4.66
CA GLY A 99 -11.46 22.03 -5.60
C GLY A 99 -10.52 22.54 -6.68
N LYS A 100 -10.86 23.66 -7.35
CA LYS A 100 -9.99 24.26 -8.40
C LYS A 100 -8.63 24.72 -7.84
N ALA A 101 -8.62 25.35 -6.68
CA ALA A 101 -7.39 25.84 -6.06
C ALA A 101 -6.52 24.68 -5.55
N ALA A 102 -7.15 23.62 -4.99
CA ALA A 102 -6.47 22.41 -4.60
C ALA A 102 -5.85 21.69 -5.81
N THR A 103 -6.57 21.58 -6.93
CA THR A 103 -6.02 21.03 -8.17
C THR A 103 -4.82 21.85 -8.65
N GLU A 104 -4.89 23.18 -8.64
CA GLU A 104 -3.74 24.01 -9.03
C GLU A 104 -2.56 23.81 -8.08
N THR A 105 -2.79 23.74 -6.77
CA THR A 105 -1.75 23.44 -5.79
C THR A 105 -1.07 22.10 -6.09
N LEU A 106 -1.84 21.06 -6.43
CA LEU A 106 -1.28 19.76 -6.82
C LEU A 106 -0.38 19.90 -8.06
N ARG A 107 -0.80 20.66 -9.07
CA ARG A 107 0.01 20.94 -10.26
C ARG A 107 1.35 21.59 -9.91
N GLU A 108 1.31 22.57 -9.01
CA GLU A 108 2.50 23.29 -8.56
C GLU A 108 3.45 22.40 -7.75
N LEU A 109 2.93 21.53 -6.87
CA LEU A 109 3.77 20.60 -6.12
C LEU A 109 4.39 19.52 -7.03
N VAL A 110 3.62 18.96 -7.97
CA VAL A 110 4.12 17.97 -8.95
C VAL A 110 5.24 18.56 -9.80
N ALA A 111 5.22 19.87 -10.08
CA ALA A 111 6.27 20.56 -10.84
C ALA A 111 7.63 20.69 -10.12
N ILE A 112 7.74 20.21 -8.88
CA ILE A 112 8.99 20.21 -8.10
C ILE A 112 9.52 18.77 -8.01
N PRO A 113 10.54 18.37 -8.80
CA PRO A 113 11.03 16.99 -8.87
C PRO A 113 11.81 16.54 -7.62
N THR A 114 11.08 16.10 -6.60
CA THR A 114 11.58 15.69 -5.28
C THR A 114 11.96 14.20 -5.20
N PHE A 115 12.78 13.71 -6.13
CA PHE A 115 13.30 12.34 -6.05
C PHE A 115 14.73 12.30 -5.53
N ASN A 116 15.15 11.15 -4.99
CA ASN A 116 16.51 10.94 -4.50
C ASN A 116 17.54 11.03 -5.63
N VAL A 117 18.60 11.81 -5.39
CA VAL A 117 19.71 12.01 -6.33
C VAL A 117 20.96 11.38 -5.73
N GLU A 118 21.57 10.44 -6.47
CA GLU A 118 22.78 9.74 -6.03
C GLU A 118 23.88 10.72 -5.60
N GLY A 119 24.49 10.46 -4.44
CA GLY A 119 25.55 11.30 -3.87
C GLY A 119 25.08 12.59 -3.20
N THR A 120 23.78 12.90 -3.19
CA THR A 120 23.22 14.09 -2.55
C THR A 120 22.30 13.67 -1.39
N PRO A 121 22.66 13.93 -0.12
CA PRO A 121 21.73 13.71 0.99
C PRO A 121 20.43 14.49 0.78
N GLN A 122 19.29 13.84 0.99
CA GLN A 122 17.97 14.38 0.64
C GLN A 122 17.67 15.74 1.26
N TYR A 123 18.02 15.94 2.54
CA TYR A 123 17.87 17.20 3.27
C TYR A 123 18.74 18.37 2.73
N GLN A 124 19.65 18.10 1.79
CA GLN A 124 20.47 19.09 1.07
C GLN A 124 20.04 19.25 -0.40
N ASN A 125 19.12 18.43 -0.90
CA ASN A 125 18.68 18.48 -2.28
C ASN A 125 17.89 19.79 -2.53
N PRO A 126 18.27 20.61 -3.54
CA PRO A 126 17.65 21.90 -3.80
C PRO A 126 16.15 21.82 -4.12
N GLU A 127 15.66 20.72 -4.69
CA GLU A 127 14.23 20.55 -4.96
C GLU A 127 13.42 20.34 -3.67
N PHE A 128 14.03 19.73 -2.64
CA PHE A 128 13.41 19.63 -1.31
C PHE A 128 13.40 20.98 -0.58
N LEU A 129 14.42 21.82 -0.76
CA LEU A 129 14.38 23.21 -0.25
C LEU A 129 13.26 24.01 -0.92
N LYS A 130 13.11 23.84 -2.23
CA LYS A 130 12.08 24.51 -3.02
C LYS A 130 10.66 24.06 -2.65
N ILE A 131 10.43 22.75 -2.42
CA ILE A 131 9.11 22.29 -1.96
C ILE A 131 8.83 22.76 -0.53
N ALA A 132 9.84 22.81 0.34
CA ALA A 132 9.70 23.37 1.69
C ALA A 132 9.23 24.83 1.65
N ASP A 133 9.83 25.65 0.79
CA ASP A 133 9.44 27.06 0.60
C ASP A 133 8.01 27.18 0.07
N LYS A 134 7.61 26.32 -0.88
CA LYS A 134 6.26 26.30 -1.42
C LYS A 134 5.22 25.91 -0.36
N ILE A 135 5.50 24.87 0.43
CA ILE A 135 4.64 24.41 1.53
C ILE A 135 4.53 25.50 2.60
N LYS A 136 5.66 26.13 2.97
CA LYS A 136 5.68 27.26 3.90
C LYS A 136 4.80 28.41 3.41
N ALA A 137 4.96 28.82 2.15
CA ALA A 137 4.16 29.88 1.56
C ALA A 137 2.67 29.55 1.56
N LEU A 138 2.31 28.28 1.31
CA LEU A 138 0.94 27.81 1.43
C LEU A 138 0.43 27.92 2.87
N ALA A 139 1.17 27.39 3.85
CA ALA A 139 0.81 27.44 5.26
C ALA A 139 0.61 28.89 5.72
N ASP A 140 1.53 29.79 5.38
CA ASP A 140 1.43 31.23 5.68
C ASP A 140 0.16 31.83 5.05
N SER A 141 -0.13 31.52 3.78
CA SER A 141 -1.33 32.01 3.08
C SER A 141 -2.64 31.49 3.68
N PHE A 142 -2.60 30.31 4.31
CA PHE A 142 -3.74 29.72 5.00
C PHE A 142 -3.81 30.16 6.47
N GLY A 143 -2.78 30.86 6.96
CA GLY A 143 -2.62 31.23 8.37
C GLY A 143 -2.41 30.02 9.28
N LEU A 144 -1.81 28.95 8.78
CA LEU A 144 -1.45 27.76 9.54
C LEU A 144 -0.01 27.90 10.07
N ALA A 145 0.28 27.30 11.23
CA ALA A 145 1.63 27.30 11.77
C ALA A 145 2.52 26.31 10.99
N PHE A 146 3.73 26.72 10.64
CA PHE A 146 4.70 25.92 9.90
C PHE A 146 6.04 25.82 10.64
N ARG A 147 6.63 24.62 10.66
CA ARG A 147 8.01 24.37 11.11
C ARG A 147 8.73 23.47 10.11
N ASN A 148 9.94 23.88 9.73
CA ASN A 148 10.86 23.05 8.95
C ASN A 148 11.86 22.39 9.91
N ILE A 149 11.88 21.05 9.94
CA ILE A 149 12.73 20.26 10.82
C ILE A 149 13.92 19.76 10.00
N ASP A 150 14.97 20.57 9.93
CA ASP A 150 16.24 20.28 9.25
C ASP A 150 16.08 19.80 7.80
N ASN A 151 15.08 20.30 7.08
CA ASN A 151 14.69 19.87 5.72
C ASN A 151 14.33 18.39 5.59
N ARG A 152 14.02 17.73 6.70
CA ARG A 152 13.64 16.31 6.77
C ARG A 152 12.13 16.12 6.94
N VAL A 153 11.52 16.93 7.79
CA VAL A 153 10.07 16.93 8.00
C VAL A 153 9.54 18.35 7.98
N TYR A 154 8.43 18.56 7.26
CA TYR A 154 7.69 19.83 7.31
C TYR A 154 6.44 19.63 8.16
N GLU A 155 6.39 20.28 9.33
CA GLU A 155 5.26 20.22 10.25
C GLU A 155 4.32 21.40 10.00
N ILE A 156 3.04 21.13 9.75
CA ILE A 156 1.96 22.10 9.72
C ILE A 156 0.99 21.77 10.83
N SER A 157 0.61 22.76 11.65
CA SER A 157 -0.27 22.51 12.80
C SER A 157 -1.46 23.45 12.91
N LEU A 158 -2.55 22.91 13.47
CA LEU A 158 -3.80 23.62 13.74
C LEU A 158 -4.43 23.14 15.04
N GLY A 159 -5.09 24.05 15.74
CA GLY A 159 -5.85 23.75 16.96
C GLY A 159 -5.00 23.75 18.22
N SER A 160 -5.64 23.39 19.32
CA SER A 160 -5.00 23.23 20.62
C SER A 160 -5.67 22.07 21.36
N GLY A 161 -4.96 21.41 22.25
CA GLY A 161 -5.46 20.23 22.94
C GLY A 161 -4.33 19.42 23.56
N LYS A 162 -4.68 18.51 24.46
CA LYS A 162 -3.69 17.57 25.03
C LYS A 162 -3.40 16.41 24.08
N GLU A 163 -4.42 15.96 23.36
CA GLU A 163 -4.30 14.90 22.36
C GLU A 163 -3.90 15.50 21.02
N VAL A 164 -2.91 14.87 20.37
CA VAL A 164 -2.41 15.25 19.05
C VAL A 164 -2.76 14.17 18.03
N ILE A 165 -3.35 14.59 16.93
CA ILE A 165 -3.58 13.76 15.74
C ILE A 165 -2.50 14.10 14.71
N GLY A 166 -1.62 13.13 14.43
CA GLY A 166 -0.65 13.16 13.35
C GLY A 166 -1.26 12.69 12.04
N ILE A 167 -1.20 13.54 11.02
CA ILE A 167 -1.52 13.20 9.64
C ILE A 167 -0.19 13.09 8.92
N HIS A 168 0.10 11.92 8.33
CA HIS A 168 1.35 11.62 7.65
C HIS A 168 1.11 11.63 6.14
N ALA A 169 1.98 12.35 5.45
CA ALA A 169 2.08 12.42 3.99
C ALA A 169 3.56 12.55 3.62
N HIS A 170 3.94 12.43 2.36
CA HIS A 170 5.34 12.64 1.96
C HIS A 170 5.51 13.48 0.70
N ALA A 171 6.66 14.16 0.66
CA ALA A 171 7.06 15.05 -0.40
C ALA A 171 7.98 14.38 -1.42
N ASP A 172 8.73 13.35 -1.01
CA ASP A 172 9.58 12.61 -1.93
C ASP A 172 8.76 11.73 -2.87
N VAL A 173 9.32 11.49 -4.05
CA VAL A 173 8.72 10.65 -5.08
C VAL A 173 9.78 9.72 -5.67
N VAL A 174 9.38 8.54 -6.15
CA VAL A 174 10.33 7.66 -6.85
C VAL A 174 10.87 8.30 -8.15
N PRO A 175 12.10 7.94 -8.57
CA PRO A 175 12.68 8.38 -9.84
C PRO A 175 11.79 8.04 -11.05
N VAL A 176 11.98 8.79 -12.13
CA VAL A 176 11.26 8.60 -13.40
C VAL A 176 12.22 8.38 -14.55
N ASN A 177 11.81 7.59 -15.53
CA ASN A 177 12.42 7.60 -16.86
C ASN A 177 11.48 8.34 -17.83
N PRO A 178 11.78 9.60 -18.20
CA PRO A 178 10.89 10.39 -19.08
C PRO A 178 10.55 9.72 -20.42
N ASP A 179 11.43 8.84 -20.94
CA ASP A 179 11.17 8.13 -22.20
C ASP A 179 10.00 7.13 -22.12
N ASN A 180 9.71 6.62 -20.92
CA ASN A 180 8.60 5.70 -20.67
C ASN A 180 7.26 6.41 -20.44
N TRP A 181 7.27 7.75 -20.28
CA TRP A 181 6.08 8.56 -20.03
C TRP A 181 5.37 8.87 -21.35
N LYS A 182 4.81 7.82 -21.94
CA LYS A 182 4.12 7.84 -23.21
C LYS A 182 2.88 6.95 -23.15
N LEU A 183 1.73 7.52 -23.51
CA LEU A 183 0.48 6.78 -23.61
C LEU A 183 0.47 5.87 -24.85
N ALA A 184 -0.43 4.87 -24.84
CA ALA A 184 -0.56 3.89 -25.91
C ALA A 184 -0.86 4.51 -27.29
N ASP A 185 -1.53 5.67 -27.32
CA ASP A 185 -1.85 6.41 -28.54
C ASP A 185 -0.67 7.25 -29.09
N GLY A 186 0.47 7.26 -28.38
CA GLY A 186 1.65 8.00 -28.76
C GLY A 186 1.88 9.31 -28.01
N THR A 187 0.92 9.77 -27.21
CA THR A 187 1.00 11.03 -26.45
C THR A 187 2.16 10.98 -25.46
N ARG A 188 3.13 11.88 -25.60
CA ARG A 188 4.22 12.05 -24.64
C ARG A 188 3.76 12.90 -23.46
N LEU A 189 4.11 12.48 -22.25
CA LEU A 189 3.80 13.15 -21.00
C LEU A 189 5.11 13.59 -20.34
N ASP A 190 5.07 14.75 -19.68
CA ASP A 190 6.16 15.18 -18.81
C ASP A 190 5.79 14.76 -17.37
N PRO A 191 6.58 13.86 -16.72
CA PRO A 191 6.32 13.42 -15.36
C PRO A 191 6.13 14.53 -14.33
N PHE A 192 6.80 15.67 -14.51
CA PHE A 192 6.75 16.80 -13.58
C PHE A 192 5.89 17.94 -14.11
N LYS A 193 4.93 17.63 -14.99
CA LYS A 193 3.89 18.56 -15.41
C LYS A 193 2.57 17.83 -15.52
N VAL A 194 1.66 18.14 -14.58
CA VAL A 194 0.33 17.52 -14.58
C VAL A 194 -0.37 17.74 -15.92
N THR A 195 -0.63 16.65 -16.63
CA THR A 195 -1.30 16.67 -17.93
C THR A 195 -2.65 15.98 -17.79
N LEU A 196 -3.73 16.72 -18.07
CA LEU A 196 -5.08 16.17 -18.01
C LEU A 196 -5.41 15.47 -19.33
N VAL A 197 -5.72 14.18 -19.27
CA VAL A 197 -6.20 13.40 -20.42
C VAL A 197 -7.48 12.68 -20.00
N GLY A 198 -8.62 13.14 -20.54
CA GLY A 198 -9.94 12.73 -20.04
C GLY A 198 -10.11 13.14 -18.58
N ASP A 199 -10.39 12.17 -17.71
CA ASP A 199 -10.53 12.36 -16.25
C ASP A 199 -9.23 12.10 -15.47
N ARG A 200 -8.09 11.90 -16.15
CA ARG A 200 -6.84 11.50 -15.50
C ARG A 200 -5.83 12.64 -15.47
N MET A 201 -5.37 12.99 -14.27
CA MET A 201 -4.30 13.94 -14.04
C MET A 201 -2.97 13.17 -14.00
N TYR A 202 -2.29 13.07 -15.14
CA TYR A 202 -1.01 12.37 -15.22
C TYR A 202 0.13 13.23 -14.67
N GLY A 203 0.93 12.70 -13.76
CA GLY A 203 2.09 13.36 -13.17
C GLY A 203 2.63 12.59 -11.96
N ARG A 204 3.94 12.60 -11.74
CA ARG A 204 4.57 11.92 -10.60
C ARG A 204 4.23 12.68 -9.30
N GLY A 205 3.65 11.97 -8.33
CA GLY A 205 3.12 12.56 -7.11
C GLY A 205 1.62 12.89 -7.16
N THR A 206 0.92 12.57 -8.26
CA THR A 206 -0.53 12.80 -8.33
C THR A 206 -1.31 11.73 -7.59
N GLU A 207 -0.81 10.50 -7.58
CA GLU A 207 -1.35 9.40 -6.78
C GLU A 207 -0.64 9.26 -5.44
N ASP A 208 0.67 9.54 -5.41
CA ASP A 208 1.56 9.18 -4.31
C ASP A 208 2.78 10.14 -4.15
N ASP A 209 2.83 11.04 -3.18
CA ASP A 209 1.74 11.41 -2.24
C ASP A 209 1.55 12.94 -2.16
N LYS A 210 1.91 13.67 -3.22
CA LYS A 210 1.69 15.13 -3.22
C LYS A 210 0.20 15.47 -3.17
N ASN A 211 -0.69 14.59 -3.62
CA ASN A 211 -2.13 14.69 -3.36
C ASN A 211 -2.45 14.65 -1.86
N GLY A 212 -1.86 13.75 -1.07
CA GLY A 212 -2.03 13.67 0.38
C GLY A 212 -1.68 14.97 1.09
N ILE A 213 -0.55 15.59 0.72
CA ILE A 213 -0.16 16.92 1.21
C ILE A 213 -1.26 17.95 0.91
N VAL A 214 -1.74 18.00 -0.33
CA VAL A 214 -2.70 19.02 -0.75
C VAL A 214 -4.04 18.86 -0.03
N VAL A 215 -4.61 17.65 0.00
CA VAL A 215 -5.92 17.44 0.63
C VAL A 215 -5.88 17.70 2.12
N ALA A 216 -4.79 17.31 2.81
CA ALA A 216 -4.61 17.59 4.23
C ALA A 216 -4.46 19.10 4.50
N MET A 217 -3.68 19.81 3.69
CA MET A 217 -3.51 21.28 3.81
C MET A 217 -4.84 22.02 3.66
N TYR A 218 -5.68 21.62 2.70
CA TYR A 218 -7.00 22.23 2.49
C TYR A 218 -8.01 21.83 3.57
N ALA A 219 -7.96 20.61 4.10
CA ALA A 219 -8.78 20.20 5.24
C ALA A 219 -8.48 21.05 6.49
N LEU A 220 -7.20 21.26 6.81
CA LEU A 220 -6.77 22.16 7.88
C LEU A 220 -7.18 23.61 7.61
N LYS A 221 -7.05 24.08 6.35
CA LYS A 221 -7.51 25.41 5.96
C LYS A 221 -8.99 25.61 6.24
N VAL A 222 -9.85 24.69 5.80
CA VAL A 222 -11.31 24.80 5.99
C VAL A 222 -11.65 24.78 7.48
N ALA A 223 -11.05 23.87 8.24
CA ALA A 223 -11.26 23.80 9.67
C ALA A 223 -10.91 25.12 10.38
N LYS A 224 -9.84 25.78 9.94
CA LYS A 224 -9.43 27.10 10.44
C LYS A 224 -10.39 28.22 9.99
N ASP A 225 -10.65 28.33 8.69
CA ASP A 225 -11.42 29.44 8.13
C ASP A 225 -12.88 29.44 8.62
N GLU A 226 -13.45 28.25 8.80
CA GLU A 226 -14.81 28.09 9.34
C GLU A 226 -14.85 28.06 10.88
N ASN A 227 -13.71 28.29 11.55
CA ASN A 227 -13.55 28.37 13.01
C ASN A 227 -14.16 27.16 13.74
N LEU A 228 -13.84 25.94 13.29
CA LEU A 228 -14.36 24.74 13.92
C LEU A 228 -13.91 24.64 15.40
N PRO A 229 -14.78 24.20 16.33
CA PRO A 229 -14.46 24.04 17.73
C PRO A 229 -13.62 22.77 17.96
N LEU A 230 -12.35 22.80 17.53
CA LEU A 230 -11.45 21.65 17.66
C LEU A 230 -11.07 21.40 19.13
N ALA A 231 -11.32 20.18 19.61
CA ALA A 231 -10.90 19.69 20.92
C ALA A 231 -9.44 19.19 20.96
N ARG A 232 -8.79 19.12 19.79
CA ARG A 232 -7.50 18.46 19.56
C ARG A 232 -6.60 19.31 18.69
N GLN A 233 -5.31 19.02 18.77
CA GLN A 233 -4.32 19.56 17.87
C GLN A 233 -4.10 18.60 16.70
N PHE A 234 -4.11 19.12 15.48
CA PHE A 234 -3.67 18.41 14.30
C PHE A 234 -2.23 18.79 13.95
N LYS A 235 -1.44 17.81 13.53
CA LYS A 235 -0.13 17.99 12.93
C LYS A 235 -0.05 17.22 11.62
N LEU A 236 0.01 17.92 10.50
CA LEU A 236 0.43 17.35 9.24
C LEU A 236 1.97 17.27 9.25
N LEU A 237 2.50 16.05 9.19
CA LEU A 237 3.93 15.75 9.12
C LEU A 237 4.24 15.28 7.70
N ILE A 238 4.97 16.10 6.97
CA ILE A 238 5.37 15.79 5.58
C ILE A 238 6.78 15.22 5.61
N ASP A 239 6.90 13.91 5.41
CA ASP A 239 8.17 13.17 5.27
C ASP A 239 8.86 13.56 3.94
N THR A 240 10.18 13.43 3.88
CA THR A 240 11.00 13.69 2.69
C THR A 240 11.78 12.47 2.25
N THR A 241 11.59 11.30 2.87
CA THR A 241 12.42 10.09 2.75
C THR A 241 11.60 8.80 2.74
N GLU A 242 10.28 8.86 2.65
CA GLU A 242 9.39 7.69 2.71
C GLU A 242 9.81 6.64 1.67
N GLU A 243 10.04 7.08 0.44
CA GLU A 243 10.29 6.25 -0.75
C GLU A 243 11.72 5.69 -0.80
N THR A 244 12.52 5.99 0.22
CA THR A 244 13.97 5.80 0.21
C THR A 244 14.47 5.17 1.51
N SER A 245 14.95 5.98 2.45
CA SER A 245 15.53 5.50 3.71
C SER A 245 14.50 5.35 4.84
N GLY A 246 13.35 6.03 4.74
CA GLY A 246 12.33 6.08 5.79
C GLY A 246 12.83 6.67 7.11
N ASP A 247 13.89 7.50 7.10
CA ASP A 247 14.58 7.96 8.31
C ASP A 247 14.11 9.33 8.83
N ALA A 248 13.32 10.09 8.09
CA ALA A 248 12.91 11.43 8.51
C ALA A 248 11.88 11.44 9.65
N ILE A 249 10.84 10.60 9.60
CA ILE A 249 9.88 10.50 10.71
C ILE A 249 10.52 9.96 12.01
N PRO A 250 11.35 8.89 11.98
CA PRO A 250 12.17 8.50 13.12
C PRO A 250 13.03 9.67 13.66
N TYR A 251 13.73 10.38 12.77
CA TYR A 251 14.53 11.56 13.15
C TYR A 251 13.70 12.65 13.85
N TYR A 252 12.47 12.87 13.38
CA TYR A 252 11.54 13.82 13.96
C TYR A 252 11.12 13.40 15.39
N PHE A 253 10.76 12.13 15.61
CA PHE A 253 10.31 11.63 16.93
C PHE A 253 11.42 11.53 17.98
N GLU A 254 12.69 11.42 17.57
CA GLU A 254 13.81 11.58 18.50
C GLU A 254 13.88 12.98 19.13
N ARG A 255 13.26 13.98 18.49
CA ARG A 255 13.36 15.42 18.85
C ARG A 255 12.03 16.07 19.22
N ASN A 256 10.91 15.40 18.94
CA ASN A 256 9.57 15.94 19.12
C ASN A 256 8.65 14.85 19.69
N PRO A 257 7.63 15.21 20.48
CA PRO A 257 6.64 14.24 20.96
C PRO A 257 5.94 13.52 19.79
N THR A 258 5.79 12.21 19.91
CA THR A 258 4.96 11.40 19.02
C THR A 258 3.48 11.74 19.22
N PRO A 259 2.69 11.96 18.15
CA PRO A 259 1.25 12.11 18.24
C PRO A 259 0.58 10.90 18.88
N ASP A 260 -0.51 11.13 19.60
CA ASP A 260 -1.30 10.08 20.25
C ASP A 260 -2.04 9.19 19.24
N TYR A 261 -2.43 9.78 18.10
CA TYR A 261 -3.13 9.11 17.00
C TYR A 261 -2.43 9.44 15.68
N ASN A 262 -2.20 8.44 14.82
CA ASN A 262 -1.39 8.61 13.62
C ASN A 262 -2.13 8.04 12.40
N LEU A 263 -2.32 8.88 11.38
CA LEU A 263 -3.05 8.57 10.15
C LEU A 263 -2.11 8.72 8.97
N ALA A 264 -1.80 7.65 8.25
CA ALA A 264 -1.14 7.75 6.95
C ALA A 264 -2.18 8.02 5.86
N LEU A 265 -1.96 9.06 5.05
CA LEU A 265 -2.71 9.31 3.81
C LEU A 265 -2.06 8.64 2.59
N ASP A 266 -1.22 7.66 2.86
CA ASP A 266 -0.46 6.87 1.89
C ASP A 266 -0.81 5.37 2.06
N GLY A 267 -2.03 5.02 1.68
CA GLY A 267 -2.57 3.67 1.86
C GLY A 267 -3.92 3.47 1.18
N GLY A 268 -4.59 2.38 1.53
CA GLY A 268 -5.89 2.02 0.96
C GLY A 268 -7.09 2.52 1.78
N TYR A 269 -8.17 2.90 1.12
CA TYR A 269 -9.48 2.99 1.74
C TYR A 269 -10.06 1.59 2.09
N PRO A 270 -10.91 1.46 3.13
CA PRO A 270 -11.49 2.55 3.93
C PRO A 270 -10.61 3.00 5.10
N VAL A 271 -10.23 2.09 6.01
CA VAL A 271 -9.27 2.34 7.09
C VAL A 271 -8.51 1.05 7.31
N VAL A 272 -7.19 1.05 7.14
CA VAL A 272 -6.35 -0.12 7.40
C VAL A 272 -5.93 -0.10 8.86
N ILE A 273 -6.52 -1.00 9.65
CA ILE A 273 -6.21 -1.13 11.09
C ILE A 273 -5.21 -2.24 11.37
N ALA A 274 -4.81 -3.00 10.35
CA ALA A 274 -3.93 -4.14 10.51
C ALA A 274 -2.95 -4.30 9.36
N GLU A 275 -1.67 -4.45 9.70
CA GLU A 275 -0.57 -4.71 8.77
C GLU A 275 0.16 -5.97 9.22
N LYS A 276 0.45 -6.88 8.30
CA LYS A 276 1.24 -8.08 8.63
C LYS A 276 2.64 -7.66 9.09
N GLY A 277 3.16 -8.38 10.08
CA GLY A 277 4.54 -8.24 10.52
C GLY A 277 5.51 -8.63 9.42
N TYR A 278 6.71 -8.07 9.46
CA TYR A 278 7.76 -8.36 8.50
C TYR A 278 8.70 -9.43 9.03
N GLY A 279 9.26 -10.26 8.15
CA GLY A 279 10.28 -11.21 8.56
C GLY A 279 11.22 -11.59 7.43
N THR A 280 12.42 -12.02 7.80
CA THR A 280 13.41 -12.60 6.90
C THR A 280 14.07 -13.81 7.54
N VAL A 281 14.06 -14.93 6.81
CA VAL A 281 14.96 -16.06 7.06
C VAL A 281 16.10 -15.97 6.07
N MET A 282 17.29 -15.61 6.54
CA MET A 282 18.48 -15.51 5.71
C MET A 282 19.30 -16.78 5.83
N ALA A 283 19.39 -17.57 4.76
CA ALA A 283 20.20 -18.78 4.67
C ALA A 283 21.54 -18.47 3.98
N SER A 284 22.66 -18.75 4.66
CA SER A 284 24.02 -18.50 4.16
C SER A 284 24.76 -19.82 3.92
N PHE A 285 25.30 -19.99 2.71
CA PHE A 285 26.04 -21.17 2.27
C PHE A 285 27.47 -20.76 1.90
N SER A 286 28.45 -21.31 2.61
CA SER A 286 29.86 -21.00 2.36
C SER A 286 30.32 -21.52 1.00
N LYS A 287 31.07 -20.68 0.27
CA LYS A 287 31.68 -21.04 -1.01
C LYS A 287 32.54 -22.28 -0.85
N ARG A 288 32.33 -23.25 -1.74
CA ARG A 288 33.13 -24.48 -1.84
C ARG A 288 33.24 -24.91 -3.29
N ALA A 289 34.35 -25.55 -3.62
CA ALA A 289 34.57 -26.13 -4.94
C ALA A 289 33.52 -27.22 -5.23
N GLY A 290 33.06 -27.30 -6.48
CA GLY A 290 32.19 -28.37 -6.93
C GLY A 290 32.83 -29.74 -6.83
N THR A 291 32.14 -30.69 -6.22
CA THR A 291 32.53 -32.10 -6.15
C THR A 291 31.63 -32.98 -7.01
N GLY A 292 32.11 -34.14 -7.44
CA GLY A 292 31.34 -35.04 -8.31
C GLY A 292 31.55 -34.75 -9.80
N LYS A 293 30.55 -35.09 -10.63
CA LYS A 293 30.63 -35.05 -12.10
C LYS A 293 29.58 -34.10 -12.68
N GLY A 294 29.83 -33.63 -13.91
CA GLY A 294 28.89 -32.82 -14.66
C GLY A 294 29.19 -31.33 -14.59
N ALA A 295 28.18 -30.52 -14.91
CA ALA A 295 28.33 -29.07 -14.95
C ALA A 295 28.42 -28.47 -13.55
N GLU A 296 29.15 -27.37 -13.40
CA GLU A 296 29.29 -26.66 -12.13
C GLU A 296 28.55 -25.33 -12.18
N ILE A 297 27.62 -25.10 -11.25
CA ILE A 297 26.98 -23.80 -11.10
C ILE A 297 27.99 -22.86 -10.43
N VAL A 298 28.27 -21.73 -11.06
CA VAL A 298 29.26 -20.75 -10.58
C VAL A 298 28.64 -19.41 -10.20
N ASN A 299 27.40 -19.15 -10.60
CA ASN A 299 26.67 -17.95 -10.23
C ASN A 299 25.15 -18.19 -10.26
N LEU A 300 24.41 -17.39 -9.50
CA LEU A 300 22.95 -17.35 -9.47
C LEU A 300 22.47 -15.93 -9.21
N THR A 301 21.44 -15.48 -9.93
CA THR A 301 20.81 -14.17 -9.69
C THR A 301 19.39 -14.31 -9.13
N GLY A 302 18.92 -13.27 -8.44
CA GLY A 302 17.57 -13.15 -7.88
C GLY A 302 17.22 -11.69 -7.61
N GLY A 303 16.27 -11.45 -6.71
CA GLY A 303 15.87 -10.10 -6.32
C GLY A 303 17.03 -9.35 -5.68
N LEU A 304 17.09 -8.04 -5.93
CA LEU A 304 18.11 -7.14 -5.38
C LEU A 304 17.74 -6.66 -3.96
N ALA A 305 16.45 -6.78 -3.60
CA ALA A 305 15.92 -6.47 -2.27
C ALA A 305 15.19 -7.70 -1.69
N THR A 306 15.11 -7.77 -0.36
CA THR A 306 14.47 -8.88 0.35
C THR A 306 12.94 -8.85 0.23
N ASN A 307 12.33 -7.73 -0.17
CA ASN A 307 10.90 -7.57 -0.35
C ASN A 307 10.41 -7.65 -1.82
N GLN A 308 11.28 -8.03 -2.77
CA GLN A 308 10.94 -8.03 -4.19
C GLN A 308 11.07 -9.43 -4.82
N ILE A 309 10.04 -9.87 -5.54
CA ILE A 309 10.13 -11.01 -6.46
C ILE A 309 10.55 -10.47 -7.82
N PRO A 310 11.72 -10.86 -8.37
CA PRO A 310 12.21 -10.33 -9.64
C PRO A 310 11.45 -10.91 -10.84
N THR A 311 11.59 -10.29 -12.02
CA THR A 311 11.07 -10.85 -13.28
C THR A 311 11.88 -12.07 -13.75
N THR A 312 13.18 -12.12 -13.44
CA THR A 312 14.09 -13.17 -13.93
C THR A 312 15.05 -13.67 -12.86
N SER A 313 15.43 -14.95 -12.94
CA SER A 313 16.56 -15.54 -12.23
C SER A 313 17.45 -16.28 -13.24
N VAL A 314 18.77 -16.09 -13.15
CA VAL A 314 19.75 -16.66 -14.08
C VAL A 314 20.81 -17.44 -13.30
N ALA A 315 20.96 -18.72 -13.63
CA ALA A 315 22.06 -19.54 -13.16
C ALA A 315 23.13 -19.63 -14.25
N THR A 316 24.39 -19.41 -13.88
CA THR A 316 25.54 -19.60 -14.78
C THR A 316 26.21 -20.93 -14.46
N LEU A 317 26.29 -21.82 -15.46
CA LEU A 317 26.92 -23.13 -15.33
C LEU A 317 28.17 -23.22 -16.21
N VAL A 318 29.25 -23.81 -15.70
CA VAL A 318 30.45 -24.14 -16.47
C VAL A 318 30.40 -25.61 -16.87
N SER A 319 30.69 -25.90 -18.15
CA SER A 319 30.70 -27.26 -18.69
C SER A 319 31.75 -27.43 -19.78
N ASP A 320 32.26 -28.65 -19.90
CA ASP A 320 33.14 -29.03 -21.02
C ASP A 320 32.37 -29.15 -22.35
N ASN A 321 31.05 -29.36 -22.30
CA ASN A 321 30.17 -29.49 -23.47
C ASN A 321 28.94 -28.56 -23.37
N PRO A 322 29.13 -27.23 -23.41
CA PRO A 322 28.09 -26.24 -23.09
C PRO A 322 26.89 -26.30 -24.06
N THR A 323 27.10 -26.51 -25.36
CA THR A 323 26.00 -26.64 -26.33
C THR A 323 25.10 -27.84 -26.04
N GLN A 324 25.69 -28.98 -25.65
CA GLN A 324 24.93 -30.18 -25.30
C GLN A 324 24.18 -29.99 -23.98
N LEU A 325 24.84 -29.39 -22.98
CA LEU A 325 24.20 -29.06 -21.70
C LEU A 325 23.00 -28.12 -21.88
N ALA A 326 23.16 -27.05 -22.67
CA ALA A 326 22.09 -26.10 -22.98
C ALA A 326 20.88 -26.83 -23.57
N LYS A 327 21.09 -27.71 -24.56
CA LYS A 327 20.01 -28.52 -25.16
C LYS A 327 19.31 -29.43 -24.15
N GLN A 328 20.06 -30.07 -23.25
CA GLN A 328 19.50 -30.93 -22.20
C GLN A 328 18.67 -30.13 -21.20
N LEU A 329 19.17 -28.98 -20.76
CA LEU A 329 18.46 -28.07 -19.87
C LEU A 329 17.20 -27.50 -20.53
N GLN A 330 17.24 -27.16 -21.82
CA GLN A 330 16.06 -26.71 -22.56
C GLN A 330 14.96 -27.79 -22.58
N GLN A 331 15.34 -29.04 -22.86
CA GLN A 331 14.40 -30.16 -22.91
C GLN A 331 13.80 -30.48 -21.53
N ALA A 332 14.61 -30.44 -20.48
CA ALA A 332 14.14 -30.62 -19.11
C ALA A 332 13.25 -29.45 -18.67
N GLY A 333 13.64 -28.22 -19.01
CA GLY A 333 12.91 -26.99 -18.73
C GLY A 333 11.52 -26.98 -19.37
N ALA A 334 11.42 -27.35 -20.65
CA ALA A 334 10.12 -27.45 -21.35
C ALA A 334 9.16 -28.44 -20.66
N LYS A 335 9.68 -29.57 -20.16
CA LYS A 335 8.86 -30.52 -19.38
C LYS A 335 8.46 -29.94 -18.03
N TYR A 336 9.39 -29.29 -17.34
CA TYR A 336 9.16 -28.67 -16.04
C TYR A 336 8.09 -27.57 -16.10
N VAL A 337 8.18 -26.67 -17.09
CA VAL A 337 7.21 -25.59 -17.33
C VAL A 337 5.80 -26.18 -17.50
N LYS A 338 5.66 -27.22 -18.33
CA LYS A 338 4.37 -27.89 -18.57
C LYS A 338 3.80 -28.53 -17.30
N GLN A 339 4.63 -28.99 -16.37
CA GLN A 339 4.20 -29.61 -15.12
C GLN A 339 3.77 -28.59 -14.05
N HIS A 340 4.17 -27.33 -14.17
CA HIS A 340 4.02 -26.31 -13.12
C HIS A 340 3.25 -25.06 -13.58
N GLY A 341 2.30 -25.23 -14.51
CA GLY A 341 1.32 -24.19 -14.87
C GLY A 341 1.51 -23.57 -16.25
N GLY A 342 2.74 -23.43 -16.73
CA GLY A 342 3.03 -22.84 -18.04
C GLY A 342 2.94 -21.31 -18.10
N ASP A 343 2.84 -20.64 -16.95
CA ASP A 343 2.80 -19.18 -16.75
C ASP A 343 4.20 -18.54 -16.59
N PHE A 344 5.25 -19.30 -16.90
CA PHE A 344 6.65 -18.88 -16.89
C PHE A 344 7.43 -19.60 -17.99
N SER A 345 8.67 -19.21 -18.20
CA SER A 345 9.56 -19.83 -19.19
C SER A 345 10.91 -20.22 -18.59
N ILE A 346 11.52 -21.25 -19.17
CA ILE A 346 12.90 -21.65 -18.91
C ILE A 346 13.64 -21.71 -20.25
N ASP A 347 14.75 -20.99 -20.35
CA ASP A 347 15.65 -20.99 -21.52
C ASP A 347 17.08 -21.32 -21.09
N ALA A 348 17.84 -22.00 -21.96
CA ALA A 348 19.24 -22.33 -21.70
C ALA A 348 20.11 -22.07 -22.93
N LYS A 349 21.10 -21.18 -22.78
CA LYS A 349 21.96 -20.76 -23.89
C LYS A 349 23.44 -20.96 -23.57
N ALA A 350 24.17 -21.55 -24.51
CA ALA A 350 25.62 -21.69 -24.41
C ALA A 350 26.34 -20.38 -24.78
N GLU A 351 27.29 -19.95 -23.95
CA GLU A 351 28.12 -18.76 -24.14
C GLU A 351 29.58 -19.08 -23.76
N GLY A 352 30.42 -19.35 -24.76
CA GLY A 352 31.78 -19.84 -24.51
C GLY A 352 31.75 -21.17 -23.75
N LYS A 353 32.38 -21.23 -22.57
CA LYS A 353 32.34 -22.40 -21.65
C LYS A 353 31.14 -22.39 -20.71
N ASN A 354 30.36 -21.31 -20.72
CA ASN A 354 29.23 -21.13 -19.84
C ASN A 354 27.94 -21.60 -20.50
N VAL A 355 26.96 -21.93 -19.68
CA VAL A 355 25.55 -22.04 -20.05
C VAL A 355 24.76 -21.12 -19.12
N LEU A 356 24.03 -20.18 -19.70
CA LEU A 356 23.10 -19.32 -18.99
C LEU A 356 21.73 -19.99 -18.99
N LEU A 357 21.32 -20.47 -17.83
CA LEU A 357 19.98 -20.99 -17.59
C LEU A 357 19.14 -19.86 -17.02
N THR A 358 18.10 -19.46 -17.73
CA THR A 358 17.24 -18.32 -17.38
C THR A 358 15.82 -18.82 -17.09
N VAL A 359 15.30 -18.46 -15.93
CA VAL A 359 13.87 -18.60 -15.60
C VAL A 359 13.25 -17.20 -15.64
N THR A 360 12.23 -17.02 -16.47
CA THR A 360 11.47 -15.76 -16.57
C THR A 360 10.05 -15.99 -16.08
N GLY A 361 9.64 -15.22 -15.08
CA GLY A 361 8.30 -15.25 -14.50
C GLY A 361 7.66 -13.87 -14.52
N VAL A 362 6.93 -13.54 -13.46
CA VAL A 362 6.22 -12.26 -13.29
C VAL A 362 6.65 -11.63 -11.97
N SER A 363 7.13 -10.38 -12.03
CA SER A 363 7.53 -9.61 -10.86
C SER A 363 6.36 -9.33 -9.95
N ALA A 364 6.60 -9.30 -8.64
CA ALA A 364 5.61 -8.94 -7.63
C ALA A 364 6.28 -8.39 -6.37
N HIS A 365 5.54 -7.61 -5.59
CA HIS A 365 5.96 -7.30 -4.23
C HIS A 365 5.79 -8.53 -3.34
N SER A 366 6.72 -8.76 -2.41
CA SER A 366 6.73 -9.99 -1.61
C SER A 366 5.56 -10.12 -0.64
N SER A 367 4.81 -9.04 -0.40
CA SER A 367 3.59 -9.07 0.41
C SER A 367 2.39 -9.70 -0.30
N GLU A 368 2.40 -9.69 -1.63
CA GLU A 368 1.34 -10.23 -2.49
C GLU A 368 1.95 -11.21 -3.51
N PRO A 369 2.61 -12.27 -3.05
CA PRO A 369 3.28 -13.22 -3.94
C PRO A 369 2.34 -13.91 -4.93
N GLU A 370 1.04 -13.97 -4.64
CA GLU A 370 -0.01 -14.46 -5.54
C GLU A 370 -0.18 -13.64 -6.82
N SER A 371 0.26 -12.38 -6.83
CA SER A 371 0.20 -11.50 -8.00
C SER A 371 1.32 -11.77 -9.01
N GLY A 372 2.31 -12.59 -8.66
CA GLY A 372 3.49 -12.89 -9.47
C GLY A 372 3.72 -14.38 -9.71
N VAL A 373 4.78 -14.66 -10.47
CA VAL A 373 5.26 -16.02 -10.75
C VAL A 373 6.74 -16.05 -10.44
N ASN A 374 7.09 -16.52 -9.25
CA ASN A 374 8.43 -16.35 -8.68
C ASN A 374 9.51 -17.17 -9.41
N PRO A 375 10.45 -16.53 -10.15
CA PRO A 375 11.47 -17.23 -10.91
C PRO A 375 12.60 -17.77 -10.04
N VAL A 376 12.87 -17.19 -8.86
CA VAL A 376 13.93 -17.64 -7.94
C VAL A 376 13.57 -18.99 -7.35
N ALA A 377 12.35 -19.12 -6.82
CA ALA A 377 11.85 -20.38 -6.27
C ALA A 377 11.87 -21.50 -7.34
N ARG A 378 11.42 -21.18 -8.56
CA ARG A 378 11.39 -22.11 -9.70
C ARG A 378 12.79 -22.49 -10.18
N MET A 379 13.74 -21.55 -10.22
CA MET A 379 15.13 -21.84 -10.56
C MET A 379 15.74 -22.84 -9.58
N LEU A 380 15.57 -22.60 -8.28
CA LEU A 380 16.11 -23.45 -7.23
C LEU A 380 15.45 -24.84 -7.23
N ASP A 381 14.12 -24.90 -7.35
CA ASP A 381 13.39 -26.17 -7.46
C ASP A 381 13.78 -26.96 -8.73
N PHE A 382 13.89 -26.28 -9.87
CA PHE A 382 14.35 -26.89 -11.12
C PHE A 382 15.78 -27.44 -11.01
N ILE A 383 16.72 -26.68 -10.44
CA ILE A 383 18.11 -27.14 -10.22
C ILE A 383 18.12 -28.40 -9.34
N ASN A 384 17.34 -28.41 -8.25
CA ASN A 384 17.26 -29.57 -7.36
C ASN A 384 16.67 -30.80 -8.07
N GLY A 385 15.64 -30.61 -8.90
CA GLY A 385 14.98 -31.69 -9.63
C GLY A 385 15.75 -32.22 -10.84
N VAL A 386 16.47 -31.34 -11.56
CA VAL A 386 17.12 -31.68 -12.84
C VAL A 386 18.36 -32.53 -12.67
N GLY A 387 18.99 -32.53 -11.49
CA GLY A 387 20.21 -33.30 -11.18
C GLY A 387 20.13 -34.81 -11.51
N LYS A 388 18.91 -35.37 -11.56
CA LYS A 388 18.66 -36.77 -11.96
C LYS A 388 18.79 -37.02 -13.48
N GLN A 389 18.58 -35.99 -14.29
CA GLN A 389 18.61 -36.05 -15.76
C GLN A 389 19.90 -35.41 -16.32
N VAL A 390 20.37 -34.36 -15.65
CA VAL A 390 21.58 -33.60 -16.02
C VAL A 390 22.53 -33.63 -14.82
N PRO A 391 23.66 -34.35 -14.89
CA PRO A 391 24.63 -34.38 -13.81
C PRO A 391 25.17 -32.98 -13.51
N LEU A 392 25.12 -32.59 -12.23
CA LEU A 392 25.66 -31.34 -11.70
C LEU A 392 26.66 -31.65 -10.59
N LYS A 393 27.77 -30.91 -10.54
CA LYS A 393 28.67 -30.94 -9.39
C LYS A 393 27.97 -30.38 -8.16
N HIS A 394 28.23 -30.98 -7.01
CA HIS A 394 27.69 -30.53 -5.74
C HIS A 394 28.53 -29.38 -5.16
N ASN A 395 27.89 -28.23 -4.96
CA ASN A 395 28.46 -27.07 -4.27
C ASN A 395 27.36 -26.31 -3.50
N HIS A 396 27.73 -25.14 -2.98
CA HIS A 396 26.83 -24.25 -2.25
C HIS A 396 25.56 -23.83 -3.01
N PHE A 397 25.56 -23.76 -4.36
CA PHE A 397 24.35 -23.49 -5.14
C PHE A 397 23.40 -24.69 -5.16
N THR A 398 23.92 -25.92 -5.31
CA THR A 398 23.07 -27.13 -5.25
C THR A 398 22.57 -27.38 -3.83
N ASP A 399 23.34 -27.01 -2.81
CA ASP A 399 22.93 -27.07 -1.40
C ASP A 399 21.76 -26.12 -1.15
N ALA A 400 21.85 -24.89 -1.68
CA ALA A 400 20.78 -23.89 -1.60
C ALA A 400 19.53 -24.28 -2.40
N ALA A 401 19.70 -24.90 -3.58
CA ALA A 401 18.60 -25.44 -4.37
C ALA A 401 17.83 -26.52 -3.59
N ARG A 402 18.57 -27.43 -2.94
CA ARG A 402 17.97 -28.46 -2.07
C ARG A 402 17.26 -27.84 -0.86
N TYR A 403 17.89 -26.88 -0.19
CA TYR A 403 17.26 -26.13 0.91
C TYR A 403 15.93 -25.52 0.49
N ALA A 404 15.92 -24.79 -0.62
CA ALA A 404 14.73 -24.12 -1.14
C ALA A 404 13.62 -25.12 -1.47
N ALA A 405 13.92 -26.18 -2.21
CA ALA A 405 12.94 -27.17 -2.64
C ALA A 405 12.39 -28.01 -1.46
N ASP A 406 13.25 -28.42 -0.52
CA ASP A 406 12.86 -29.27 0.59
C ASP A 406 12.03 -28.52 1.64
N ASN A 407 12.29 -27.22 1.85
CA ASN A 407 11.71 -26.44 2.94
C ASN A 407 10.64 -25.44 2.48
N TRP A 408 10.74 -24.87 1.29
CA TRP A 408 9.82 -23.80 0.85
C TRP A 408 9.01 -24.22 -0.38
N GLY A 409 9.66 -24.90 -1.34
CA GLY A 409 9.02 -25.33 -2.58
C GLY A 409 8.58 -24.14 -3.44
N LEU A 410 7.48 -24.34 -4.18
CA LEU A 410 6.90 -23.32 -5.07
C LEU A 410 5.68 -22.62 -4.47
N ASP A 411 5.19 -23.09 -3.31
CA ASP A 411 4.16 -22.38 -2.57
C ASP A 411 4.76 -21.18 -1.84
N TYR A 412 3.90 -20.24 -1.49
CA TYR A 412 4.27 -19.03 -0.75
C TYR A 412 3.57 -18.95 0.60
N LEU A 413 3.08 -20.08 1.14
CA LEU A 413 2.27 -20.13 2.36
C LEU A 413 3.03 -20.79 3.53
N GLY A 414 4.26 -21.26 3.28
CA GLY A 414 5.08 -21.94 4.28
C GLY A 414 4.55 -23.34 4.62
N ASN A 415 3.77 -23.95 3.73
CA ASN A 415 3.20 -25.29 3.95
C ASN A 415 4.30 -26.35 3.95
N LYS A 416 5.27 -26.22 3.05
CA LYS A 416 6.37 -27.17 2.91
C LYS A 416 7.21 -27.31 4.18
N LEU A 417 7.56 -26.21 4.83
CA LEU A 417 8.25 -26.20 6.13
C LEU A 417 7.30 -26.56 7.28
N GLY A 418 5.99 -26.42 7.07
CA GLY A 418 4.95 -26.67 8.07
C GLY A 418 4.74 -25.51 9.05
N VAL A 419 5.14 -24.28 8.68
CA VAL A 419 4.98 -23.07 9.50
C VAL A 419 3.72 -22.28 9.17
N ALA A 420 2.96 -22.73 8.17
CA ALA A 420 1.71 -22.11 7.73
C ALA A 420 0.72 -21.90 8.88
N PHE A 421 0.16 -20.70 8.96
CA PHE A 421 -1.02 -20.38 9.76
C PHE A 421 -1.75 -19.19 9.14
N LYS A 422 -2.97 -18.91 9.62
CA LYS A 422 -3.77 -17.79 9.14
C LYS A 422 -4.54 -17.13 10.28
N ASP A 423 -4.76 -15.83 10.14
CA ASP A 423 -5.74 -15.07 10.90
C ASP A 423 -7.00 -14.86 10.05
N ALA A 424 -8.16 -14.73 10.69
CA ALA A 424 -9.43 -14.55 9.97
C ALA A 424 -9.54 -13.18 9.28
N PHE A 425 -8.87 -12.16 9.84
CA PHE A 425 -8.91 -10.80 9.31
C PHE A 425 -7.70 -10.52 8.40
N MET A 426 -6.49 -10.84 8.86
CA MET A 426 -5.24 -10.54 8.13
C MET A 426 -4.87 -11.60 7.08
N GLY A 427 -5.58 -12.73 7.03
CA GLY A 427 -5.29 -13.81 6.09
C GLY A 427 -4.06 -14.64 6.48
N PRO A 428 -3.42 -15.35 5.53
CA PRO A 428 -2.36 -16.30 5.81
C PRO A 428 -1.00 -15.65 6.02
N LEU A 429 -0.11 -16.36 6.73
CA LEU A 429 1.32 -16.13 6.62
C LEU A 429 1.76 -16.38 5.18
N THR A 430 2.60 -15.49 4.65
CA THR A 430 3.28 -15.72 3.37
C THR A 430 4.78 -15.87 3.55
N ALA A 431 5.41 -16.66 2.69
CA ALA A 431 6.83 -17.00 2.72
C ALA A 431 7.39 -17.07 1.29
N SER A 432 8.16 -16.05 0.88
CA SER A 432 8.59 -15.87 -0.50
C SER A 432 10.11 -15.82 -0.62
N LEU A 433 10.69 -16.67 -1.48
CA LEU A 433 12.11 -16.56 -1.86
C LEU A 433 12.31 -15.35 -2.77
N THR A 434 12.98 -14.32 -2.28
CA THR A 434 13.07 -13.02 -2.97
C THR A 434 14.50 -12.71 -3.39
N PHE A 435 15.41 -12.72 -2.42
CA PHE A 435 16.79 -12.25 -2.59
C PHE A 435 17.79 -13.38 -2.82
N VAL A 436 18.74 -13.12 -3.72
CA VAL A 436 19.93 -13.96 -3.94
C VAL A 436 21.15 -13.06 -3.91
N GLY A 437 22.03 -13.28 -2.94
CA GLY A 437 23.33 -12.59 -2.85
C GLY A 437 24.47 -13.56 -3.10
N VAL A 438 25.32 -13.27 -4.08
CA VAL A 438 26.54 -14.05 -4.36
C VAL A 438 27.75 -13.14 -4.19
N ASP A 439 28.72 -13.58 -3.39
CA ASP A 439 29.99 -12.88 -3.17
C ASP A 439 31.15 -13.88 -3.08
N ASP A 440 32.34 -13.38 -2.72
CA ASP A 440 33.53 -14.23 -2.57
C ASP A 440 33.43 -15.22 -1.40
N LYS A 441 32.55 -14.97 -0.42
CA LYS A 441 32.32 -15.84 0.74
C LYS A 441 31.31 -16.94 0.43
N GLY A 442 30.38 -16.72 -0.49
CA GLY A 442 29.43 -17.74 -0.95
C GLY A 442 28.10 -17.19 -1.42
N LEU A 443 27.02 -17.86 -1.01
CA LEU A 443 25.66 -17.58 -1.44
C LEU A 443 24.77 -17.29 -0.23
N LYS A 444 23.89 -16.30 -0.37
CA LYS A 444 22.81 -15.99 0.57
C LYS A 444 21.46 -16.06 -0.14
N LEU A 445 20.48 -16.68 0.50
CA LEU A 445 19.09 -16.67 0.10
C LEU A 445 18.24 -16.04 1.21
N ALA A 446 17.36 -15.11 0.86
CA ALA A 446 16.35 -14.61 1.80
C ALA A 446 14.97 -15.16 1.47
N VAL A 447 14.29 -15.66 2.50
CA VAL A 447 12.85 -15.88 2.46
C VAL A 447 12.19 -14.75 3.24
N ASN A 448 11.43 -13.91 2.55
CA ASN A 448 10.61 -12.90 3.21
C ASN A 448 9.34 -13.53 3.76
N LEU A 449 9.04 -13.22 5.01
CA LEU A 449 7.82 -13.62 5.69
C LEU A 449 6.90 -12.41 5.86
N ARG A 450 5.61 -12.59 5.61
CA ARG A 450 4.57 -11.68 6.12
C ARG A 450 3.74 -12.40 7.14
N ILE A 451 3.73 -11.89 8.37
CA ILE A 451 3.27 -12.60 9.54
C ILE A 451 1.94 -11.99 10.00
N PRO A 452 0.80 -12.70 9.88
CA PRO A 452 -0.45 -12.24 10.48
C PRO A 452 -0.40 -12.40 12.00
N LYS A 453 -1.31 -11.71 12.70
CA LYS A 453 -1.48 -11.89 14.15
C LYS A 453 -1.89 -13.33 14.50
N GLY A 454 -1.78 -13.67 15.78
CA GLY A 454 -2.29 -14.92 16.34
C GLY A 454 -1.21 -15.87 16.88
N LYS A 455 0.07 -15.58 16.64
CA LYS A 455 1.20 -16.27 17.28
C LYS A 455 2.27 -15.26 17.70
N PRO A 456 2.87 -15.39 18.90
CA PRO A 456 4.00 -14.56 19.30
C PRO A 456 5.21 -14.76 18.37
N ILE A 457 5.94 -13.69 18.07
CA ILE A 457 7.10 -13.74 17.18
C ILE A 457 8.19 -14.69 17.68
N ALA A 458 8.42 -14.73 19.00
CA ALA A 458 9.37 -15.66 19.61
C ALA A 458 9.04 -17.13 19.28
N THR A 459 7.77 -17.51 19.34
CA THR A 459 7.32 -18.87 19.01
C THR A 459 7.52 -19.19 17.52
N ILE A 460 7.30 -18.22 16.63
CA ILE A 460 7.55 -18.39 15.20
C ILE A 460 9.05 -18.57 14.94
N LYS A 461 9.90 -17.78 15.60
CA LYS A 461 11.36 -17.89 15.51
C LYS A 461 11.86 -19.25 15.95
N ASP A 462 11.37 -19.75 17.09
CA ASP A 462 11.76 -21.07 17.61
C ASP A 462 11.31 -22.20 16.67
N ASP A 463 10.09 -22.15 16.15
CA ASP A 463 9.56 -23.14 15.21
C ASP A 463 10.37 -23.18 13.89
N LEU A 464 10.73 -22.00 13.36
CA LEU A 464 11.63 -21.88 12.20
C LEU A 464 13.00 -22.50 12.49
N ALA A 465 13.60 -22.15 13.63
CA ALA A 465 14.92 -22.64 14.02
C ALA A 465 14.95 -24.16 14.23
N ASP A 466 13.93 -24.72 14.88
CA ASP A 466 13.82 -26.14 15.13
C ASP A 466 13.64 -26.94 13.85
N LYS A 467 12.74 -26.51 12.96
CA LYS A 467 12.47 -27.20 11.69
C LYS A 467 13.65 -27.14 10.74
N LEU A 468 14.24 -25.96 10.57
CA LEU A 468 15.43 -25.80 9.72
C LEU A 468 16.67 -26.48 10.31
N GLY A 469 16.82 -26.46 11.64
CA GLY A 469 17.85 -27.19 12.35
C GLY A 469 17.72 -28.71 12.18
N LYS A 470 16.49 -29.24 12.25
CA LYS A 470 16.20 -30.65 11.98
C LYS A 470 16.53 -31.02 10.54
N TRP A 471 16.09 -30.22 9.56
CA TRP A 471 16.43 -30.45 8.15
C TRP A 471 17.94 -30.40 7.92
N THR A 472 18.66 -29.48 8.56
CA THR A 472 20.12 -29.34 8.44
C THR A 472 20.84 -30.61 8.91
N ARG A 473 20.45 -31.15 10.08
CA ARG A 473 21.01 -32.40 10.62
C ARG A 473 20.71 -33.61 9.72
N GLN A 474 19.49 -33.68 9.16
CA GLN A 474 19.07 -34.80 8.30
C GLN A 474 19.69 -34.75 6.90
N SER A 475 19.80 -33.55 6.32
CA SER A 475 20.35 -33.35 4.98
C SER A 475 21.88 -33.33 4.96
N GLN A 476 22.51 -33.11 6.12
CA GLN A 476 23.94 -32.88 6.29
C GLN A 476 24.46 -31.69 5.46
N THR A 477 23.60 -30.70 5.23
CA THR A 477 23.93 -29.50 4.48
C THR A 477 24.60 -28.48 5.39
N SER A 478 25.72 -27.89 4.95
CA SER A 478 26.35 -26.77 5.68
C SER A 478 25.64 -25.47 5.34
N VAL A 479 24.85 -24.95 6.27
CA VAL A 479 24.09 -23.70 6.14
C VAL A 479 24.02 -22.99 7.49
N ALA A 480 24.13 -21.67 7.48
CA ALA A 480 23.86 -20.82 8.64
C ALA A 480 22.56 -20.05 8.41
N PHE A 481 21.79 -19.83 9.48
CA PHE A 481 20.54 -19.08 9.43
C PHE A 481 20.62 -17.85 10.32
N ASP A 482 20.11 -16.74 9.80
CA ASP A 482 19.79 -15.54 10.57
C ASP A 482 18.28 -15.26 10.45
N TYR A 483 17.67 -14.82 11.56
CA TYR A 483 16.23 -14.62 11.68
C TYR A 483 15.94 -13.23 12.23
N SER A 484 15.34 -12.39 11.40
CA SER A 484 14.79 -11.08 11.76
C SER A 484 13.29 -11.16 11.55
N LEU A 485 12.51 -10.89 12.59
CA LEU A 485 11.05 -10.97 12.58
C LEU A 485 10.50 -9.83 13.45
N ASP A 486 9.51 -9.13 12.93
CA ASP A 486 8.83 -8.02 13.57
C ASP A 486 7.33 -8.33 13.72
N GLU A 487 6.74 -7.77 14.78
CA GLU A 487 5.34 -8.03 15.14
C GLU A 487 4.37 -7.47 14.09
N PRO A 488 3.18 -8.06 13.89
CA PRO A 488 2.12 -7.43 13.14
C PRO A 488 1.53 -6.22 13.87
N MET A 489 1.05 -5.26 13.09
CA MET A 489 0.21 -4.16 13.56
C MET A 489 -1.25 -4.62 13.62
N TYR A 490 -1.93 -4.41 14.74
CA TYR A 490 -3.39 -4.55 14.84
C TYR A 490 -3.96 -3.52 15.83
N ARG A 491 -4.81 -2.61 15.36
CA ARG A 491 -5.47 -1.61 16.21
C ARG A 491 -6.83 -2.09 16.71
N ASN A 492 -7.24 -1.56 17.86
CA ASN A 492 -8.52 -1.90 18.46
C ASN A 492 -9.68 -1.36 17.59
N PRO A 493 -10.50 -2.22 16.95
CA PRO A 493 -11.61 -1.78 16.11
C PRO A 493 -12.74 -1.11 16.92
N GLU A 494 -12.72 -1.23 18.26
CA GLU A 494 -13.74 -0.63 19.12
C GLU A 494 -13.49 0.85 19.46
N GLY A 495 -12.32 1.40 19.10
CA GLY A 495 -12.01 2.82 19.30
C GLY A 495 -13.00 3.72 18.55
N GLU A 496 -13.45 4.79 19.18
CA GLU A 496 -14.46 5.69 18.59
C GLU A 496 -13.88 6.39 17.36
N TRP A 497 -12.59 6.75 17.39
CA TRP A 497 -11.90 7.40 16.28
C TRP A 497 -11.79 6.51 15.04
N VAL A 498 -11.46 5.21 15.18
CA VAL A 498 -11.40 4.30 14.02
C VAL A 498 -12.79 3.99 13.47
N LYS A 499 -13.83 3.93 14.31
CA LYS A 499 -15.23 3.83 13.87
C LYS A 499 -15.65 5.07 13.10
N ALA A 500 -15.27 6.26 13.58
CA ALA A 500 -15.53 7.51 12.88
C ALA A 500 -14.83 7.55 11.52
N LEU A 501 -13.56 7.18 11.43
CA LEU A 501 -12.84 7.07 10.15
C LEU A 501 -13.52 6.08 9.20
N LEU A 502 -13.91 4.90 9.71
CA LEU A 502 -14.57 3.89 8.91
C LEU A 502 -15.89 4.41 8.35
N ALA A 503 -16.68 5.07 9.16
CA ALA A 503 -17.91 5.73 8.73
C ALA A 503 -17.63 6.81 7.68
N VAL A 504 -16.67 7.72 7.93
CA VAL A 504 -16.29 8.78 6.97
C VAL A 504 -15.91 8.18 5.61
N ALA A 505 -15.00 7.20 5.55
CA ALA A 505 -14.61 6.62 4.27
C ALA A 505 -15.76 5.86 3.61
N THR A 506 -16.40 4.94 4.34
CA THR A 506 -17.33 3.98 3.73
C THR A 506 -18.62 4.63 3.25
N GLU A 507 -19.13 5.63 3.98
CA GLU A 507 -20.32 6.37 3.60
C GLU A 507 -20.06 7.31 2.42
N ASN A 508 -18.90 7.98 2.36
CA ASN A 508 -18.53 8.83 1.23
C ASN A 508 -18.36 8.02 -0.06
N LEU A 509 -17.74 6.84 0.06
CA LEU A 509 -17.38 5.99 -1.08
C LEU A 509 -18.50 5.01 -1.47
N GLY A 510 -19.56 4.89 -0.67
CA GLY A 510 -20.64 3.92 -0.90
C GLY A 510 -20.14 2.47 -0.86
N MET A 511 -19.08 2.20 -0.09
CA MET A 511 -18.45 0.88 -0.01
C MET A 511 -18.86 0.12 1.26
N LYS A 512 -18.45 -1.14 1.36
CA LYS A 512 -18.79 -2.00 2.49
C LYS A 512 -18.21 -1.43 3.80
N HIS A 513 -19.03 -1.39 4.84
CA HIS A 513 -18.65 -0.87 6.16
C HIS A 513 -17.79 -1.87 6.96
N GLU A 514 -16.56 -2.11 6.50
CA GLU A 514 -15.62 -3.04 7.11
C GLU A 514 -14.21 -2.45 7.12
N PHE A 515 -13.44 -2.72 8.17
CA PHE A 515 -12.03 -2.33 8.24
C PHE A 515 -11.17 -3.08 7.23
N GLY A 516 -10.11 -2.43 6.76
CA GLY A 516 -9.10 -3.01 5.88
C GLY A 516 -7.91 -3.62 6.62
N THR A 517 -7.17 -4.44 5.90
CA THR A 517 -5.87 -4.99 6.29
C THR A 517 -4.89 -4.89 5.12
N SER A 518 -3.61 -4.72 5.41
CA SER A 518 -2.54 -4.77 4.41
C SER A 518 -1.53 -5.89 4.74
N ALA A 519 -0.96 -6.49 3.70
CA ALA A 519 0.18 -7.38 3.84
C ALA A 519 1.53 -6.62 3.84
N GLY A 520 1.52 -5.37 3.37
CA GLY A 520 2.60 -4.40 3.48
C GLY A 520 2.65 -3.77 4.88
N ALA A 521 3.78 -3.17 5.22
CA ALA A 521 3.91 -2.31 6.39
C ALA A 521 4.14 -0.88 5.90
N THR A 522 3.65 0.13 6.62
CA THR A 522 3.83 1.55 6.30
C THR A 522 4.51 2.30 7.45
N SER A 523 4.79 3.59 7.26
CA SER A 523 5.41 4.45 8.29
C SER A 523 4.64 4.53 9.61
N VAL A 524 3.34 4.17 9.62
CA VAL A 524 2.49 4.18 10.83
C VAL A 524 2.48 2.84 11.58
N HIS A 525 3.18 1.81 11.09
CA HIS A 525 3.20 0.46 11.67
C HIS A 525 3.52 0.46 13.18
N ASP A 526 4.61 1.15 13.52
CA ASP A 526 5.15 1.21 14.87
C ASP A 526 4.63 2.39 15.69
N LEU A 527 3.76 3.23 15.11
CA LEU A 527 3.28 4.44 15.77
C LEU A 527 2.07 4.17 16.67
N PRO A 528 1.95 4.87 17.81
CA PRO A 528 0.78 4.81 18.66
C PRO A 528 -0.49 5.06 17.87
N ASN A 529 -1.44 4.13 17.96
CA ASN A 529 -2.72 4.21 17.24
C ASN A 529 -2.53 4.53 15.74
N GLY A 530 -1.49 3.99 15.10
CA GLY A 530 -1.25 4.16 13.66
C GLY A 530 -2.27 3.39 12.81
N VAL A 531 -2.87 4.05 11.82
CA VAL A 531 -3.74 3.45 10.78
C VAL A 531 -3.47 4.11 9.43
N GLN A 532 -3.76 3.42 8.33
CA GLN A 532 -3.83 4.04 7.01
C GLN A 532 -5.27 4.48 6.71
N PHE A 533 -5.41 5.58 5.96
CA PHE A 533 -6.72 6.17 5.65
C PHE A 533 -6.77 6.72 4.22
N GLY A 534 -6.81 5.81 3.24
CA GLY A 534 -6.67 6.20 1.83
C GLY A 534 -5.26 6.69 1.52
N LEU A 535 -4.99 7.28 0.35
CA LEU A 535 -5.96 7.77 -0.64
C LEU A 535 -6.13 6.85 -1.88
N ALA A 536 -5.70 5.60 -1.80
CA ALA A 536 -5.88 4.61 -2.87
C ALA A 536 -7.24 3.89 -2.75
N MET A 537 -7.88 3.65 -3.90
CA MET A 537 -9.13 2.88 -3.96
C MET A 537 -8.84 1.38 -4.06
N PRO A 538 -9.44 0.52 -3.22
CA PRO A 538 -9.07 -0.90 -3.13
C PRO A 538 -9.35 -1.71 -4.41
N ASP A 539 -10.40 -1.35 -5.15
CA ASP A 539 -10.80 -2.07 -6.37
C ASP A 539 -10.25 -1.43 -7.66
N VAL A 540 -9.37 -0.44 -7.53
CA VAL A 540 -8.74 0.25 -8.66
C VAL A 540 -7.25 -0.06 -8.65
N LYS A 541 -6.69 -0.32 -9.83
CA LYS A 541 -5.24 -0.51 -9.95
C LYS A 541 -4.52 0.74 -9.45
N TYR A 542 -3.73 0.58 -8.40
CA TYR A 542 -2.81 1.60 -7.91
C TYR A 542 -1.81 2.00 -9.01
N THR A 543 -1.65 3.31 -9.22
CA THR A 543 -0.82 3.86 -10.28
C THR A 543 0.49 4.45 -9.77
N GLY A 544 0.62 4.68 -8.46
CA GLY A 544 1.84 5.12 -7.81
C GLY A 544 3.03 4.24 -8.18
N HIS A 545 4.21 4.86 -8.20
CA HIS A 545 5.50 4.30 -8.63
C HIS A 545 5.62 3.91 -10.11
N ASN A 546 4.51 3.67 -10.81
CA ASN A 546 4.53 3.26 -12.21
C ASN A 546 4.86 4.41 -13.17
N ASP A 547 5.27 4.04 -14.40
CA ASP A 547 5.27 4.97 -15.53
C ASP A 547 3.84 5.41 -15.87
N ASN A 548 3.67 6.67 -16.26
CA ASN A 548 2.36 7.29 -16.50
C ASN A 548 1.44 7.24 -15.26
N GLU A 549 1.99 7.44 -14.06
CA GLU A 549 1.20 7.65 -12.84
C GLU A 549 0.13 8.72 -13.07
N PHE A 550 -1.07 8.47 -12.56
CA PHE A 550 -2.16 9.42 -12.56
C PHE A 550 -3.08 9.20 -11.38
N LYS A 551 -3.70 10.29 -10.92
CA LYS A 551 -4.94 10.26 -10.14
C LYS A 551 -6.09 10.78 -10.98
N THR A 552 -7.29 10.21 -10.80
CA THR A 552 -8.47 10.77 -11.49
C THR A 552 -8.89 12.08 -10.83
N VAL A 553 -9.51 12.98 -11.59
CA VAL A 553 -10.03 14.24 -11.03
C VAL A 553 -11.10 13.94 -9.99
N GLU A 554 -12.00 12.99 -10.28
CA GLU A 554 -13.04 12.61 -9.32
C GLU A 554 -12.45 12.05 -8.02
N GLN A 555 -11.44 11.16 -8.08
CA GLN A 555 -10.85 10.60 -6.87
C GLN A 555 -10.19 11.68 -6.02
N PHE A 556 -9.38 12.56 -6.63
CA PHE A 556 -8.75 13.66 -5.90
C PHE A 556 -9.77 14.59 -5.23
N MET A 557 -10.93 14.81 -5.86
CA MET A 557 -12.02 15.60 -5.29
C MET A 557 -12.74 14.88 -4.15
N LEU A 558 -12.88 13.56 -4.23
CA LEU A 558 -13.40 12.73 -3.14
C LEU A 558 -12.43 12.70 -1.95
N ASP A 559 -11.13 12.59 -2.19
CA ASP A 559 -10.09 12.64 -1.15
C ASP A 559 -10.16 13.98 -0.39
N LEU A 560 -10.27 15.10 -1.13
CA LEU A 560 -10.43 16.42 -0.55
C LEU A 560 -11.67 16.52 0.37
N GLN A 561 -12.78 15.93 -0.04
CA GLN A 561 -14.02 15.86 0.73
C GLN A 561 -13.86 14.98 1.98
N ILE A 562 -13.34 13.77 1.82
CA ILE A 562 -13.19 12.76 2.87
C ILE A 562 -12.22 13.25 3.96
N VAL A 563 -11.06 13.78 3.57
CA VAL A 563 -10.04 14.27 4.53
C VAL A 563 -10.54 15.51 5.28
N SER A 564 -11.33 16.37 4.64
CA SER A 564 -11.94 17.53 5.30
C SER A 564 -13.00 17.13 6.34
N GLU A 565 -13.84 16.16 6.01
CA GLU A 565 -14.78 15.59 6.98
C GLU A 565 -14.05 14.86 8.12
N MET A 566 -12.97 14.13 7.83
CA MET A 566 -12.15 13.46 8.83
C MET A 566 -11.60 14.47 9.86
N VAL A 567 -11.01 15.58 9.40
CA VAL A 567 -10.52 16.64 10.28
C VAL A 567 -11.65 17.24 11.11
N ALA A 568 -12.81 17.53 10.49
CA ALA A 568 -13.95 18.09 11.21
C ALA A 568 -14.51 17.12 12.26
N ARG A 569 -14.65 15.85 11.92
CA ARG A 569 -15.26 14.84 12.80
C ARG A 569 -14.33 14.49 13.95
N LEU A 570 -13.10 14.06 13.68
CA LEU A 570 -12.13 13.71 14.72
C LEU A 570 -11.75 14.93 15.59
N GLY A 571 -11.72 16.11 14.98
CA GLY A 571 -11.42 17.36 15.67
C GLY A 571 -12.47 17.74 16.71
N GLN A 572 -13.75 17.42 16.49
CA GLN A 572 -14.86 17.84 17.35
C GLN A 572 -15.39 16.73 18.27
N MET A 573 -14.95 15.49 18.12
CA MET A 573 -15.42 14.38 18.97
C MET A 573 -15.08 14.61 20.45
N PRO A 574 -15.94 14.25 21.41
CA PRO A 574 -15.63 14.40 22.83
C PRO A 574 -14.53 13.43 23.30
N LYS A 575 -14.38 12.28 22.63
CA LYS A 575 -13.43 11.22 22.94
C LYS A 575 -13.02 10.50 21.65
N LEU A 576 -11.78 10.03 21.57
CA LEU A 576 -11.26 9.16 20.50
C LEU A 576 -11.28 7.69 20.91
#